data_AF-A0A416V2D0-F1
#
_entry.id   AF-A0A416V2D0-F1
#
_cell.length_a   1.000
_cell.length_b   1.000
_cell.length_c   1.000
_cell.angle_alpha   90.00
_cell.angle_beta   90.00
_cell.angle_gamma   90.00
#
_symmetry.space_group_name_H-M   'P 1'
#
loop_
_entity.id
_entity.type
_entity.pdbx_description
1 polymer ?
#
loop_
_entity_poly.entity_id
_entity_poly.type
_entity_poly.pdbx_seq_one_letter_code
_entity_poly.pdbx_strand_id
1 'polypeptide(L)'
;MKKVNLKLFFTVLAVVFVGSYLLGVLRWQWEFASVVYGILNVPFGALFILLEKYFWIELGPSHWVNDEITNTLFWGISVVFQAVLYYYIIFRYFRFKQK
;
A
#
# COMPACT_ATOMS: atom_id res chain seq x y z
N MET A 1 10.36 -16.49 21.18
CA MET A 1 9.80 -15.51 20.21
C MET A 1 10.95 -14.96 19.36
N LYS A 2 10.86 -15.02 18.02
CA LYS A 2 11.91 -14.46 17.14
C LYS A 2 11.95 -12.95 17.34
N LYS A 3 13.11 -12.37 17.67
CA LYS A 3 13.26 -10.91 17.82
C LYS A 3 12.93 -10.23 16.49
N VAL A 4 11.92 -9.37 16.47
CA VAL A 4 11.59 -8.53 15.32
C VAL A 4 12.71 -7.50 15.18
N ASN A 5 13.31 -7.40 13.99
CA ASN A 5 14.30 -6.36 13.72
C ASN A 5 13.56 -5.08 13.36
N LEU A 6 13.26 -4.28 14.39
CA LEU A 6 12.51 -3.02 14.23
C LEU A 6 13.20 -2.05 13.27
N LYS A 7 14.54 -1.99 13.26
CA LYS A 7 15.29 -1.13 12.32
C LYS A 7 14.97 -1.51 10.88
N LEU A 8 15.07 -2.79 10.54
CA LEU A 8 14.75 -3.28 9.20
C LEU A 8 13.27 -3.03 8.85
N PHE A 9 12.36 -3.25 9.79
CA PHE A 9 10.94 -2.95 9.57
C PHE A 9 10.68 -1.48 9.22
N PHE A 10 11.23 -0.54 10.00
CA PHE A 10 11.07 0.89 9.73
C PHE A 10 11.75 1.32 8.43
N THR A 11 12.89 0.71 8.06
CA THR A 11 13.50 0.95 6.74
C THR A 11 12.59 0.50 5.61
N VAL A 12 12.03 -0.71 5.70
CA VAL A 12 11.08 -1.23 4.69
C VAL A 12 9.84 -0.33 4.62
N LEU A 13 9.28 0.05 5.76
CA LEU A 13 8.13 0.95 5.83
C LEU A 13 8.41 2.29 5.15
N ALA A 14 9.56 2.91 5.42
CA ALA A 14 9.95 4.18 4.79
C ALA A 14 10.07 4.05 3.27
N VAL A 15 10.69 2.97 2.78
CA VAL A 15 10.84 2.72 1.33
C VAL A 15 9.47 2.52 0.67
N VAL A 16 8.59 1.73 1.27
CA VAL A 16 7.23 1.49 0.75
C VAL A 16 6.40 2.78 0.78
N PHE A 17 6.49 3.55 1.86
CA PHE A 17 5.79 4.82 1.99
C PHE A 17 6.21 5.81 0.89
N VAL A 18 7.53 6.03 0.73
CA VAL A 18 8.04 6.96 -0.29
C VAL A 18 7.69 6.47 -1.70
N GLY A 19 7.87 5.17 -1.98
CA GLY A 19 7.51 4.59 -3.28
C GLY A 19 6.02 4.73 -3.60
N SER A 20 5.16 4.40 -2.63
CA SER A 20 3.70 4.51 -2.76
C SER A 20 3.25 5.97 -2.90
N TYR A 21 3.86 6.90 -2.16
CA TYR A 21 3.56 8.32 -2.26
C TYR A 21 3.92 8.89 -3.64
N LEU A 22 5.15 8.64 -4.11
CA LEU A 22 5.60 9.11 -5.43
C LEU A 22 4.74 8.54 -6.55
N LEU A 23 4.43 7.25 -6.51
CA LEU A 23 3.52 6.63 -7.48
C LEU A 23 2.10 7.18 -7.36
N GLY A 24 1.63 7.49 -6.15
CA GLY A 24 0.33 8.10 -5.89
C GLY A 24 0.20 9.52 -6.47
N VAL A 25 1.29 10.28 -6.52
CA VAL A 25 1.34 11.59 -7.19
C VAL A 25 1.43 11.42 -8.71
N LEU A 26 2.32 10.54 -9.18
CA LEU A 26 2.59 10.34 -10.61
C LEU A 26 1.46 9.63 -11.36
N ARG A 27 0.60 8.86 -10.67
CA ARG A 27 -0.52 8.13 -11.31
C ARG A 27 -1.48 9.03 -12.09
N TRP A 28 -1.60 10.29 -11.68
CA TRP A 28 -2.46 11.27 -12.33
C TRP A 28 -1.87 11.86 -13.61
N GLN A 29 -0.56 11.78 -13.76
CA GLN A 29 0.15 12.37 -14.89
C GLN A 29 0.54 11.30 -15.91
N TRP A 30 0.91 10.09 -15.46
CA TRP A 30 1.52 9.05 -16.29
C TRP A 30 0.71 7.75 -16.20
N GLU A 31 0.15 7.29 -17.32
CA GLU A 31 -0.62 6.03 -17.38
C GLU A 31 0.18 4.83 -16.88
N PHE A 32 1.48 4.77 -17.21
CA PHE A 32 2.37 3.72 -16.71
C PHE A 32 2.48 3.73 -15.18
N ALA A 33 2.58 4.91 -14.56
CA ALA A 33 2.62 5.03 -13.11
C ALA A 33 1.29 4.59 -12.48
N SER A 34 0.16 4.83 -13.14
CA SER A 34 -1.15 4.32 -12.70
C SER A 34 -1.22 2.79 -12.70
N VAL A 35 -0.71 2.15 -13.76
CA VAL A 35 -0.64 0.67 -13.83
C VAL A 35 0.28 0.11 -12.75
N VAL A 36 1.49 0.67 -12.59
CA VAL A 36 2.45 0.24 -11.56
C VAL A 36 1.89 0.45 -10.16
N TYR A 37 1.26 1.59 -9.91
CA TYR A 37 0.58 1.88 -8.66
C TYR A 37 -0.54 0.87 -8.39
N GLY A 38 -1.35 0.54 -9.39
CA GLY A 38 -2.39 -0.48 -9.31
C GLY A 38 -1.83 -1.85 -8.94
N ILE A 39 -0.81 -2.33 -9.65
CA ILE A 39 -0.17 -3.63 -9.42
C ILE A 39 0.45 -3.72 -8.02
N LEU A 40 1.23 -2.72 -7.61
CA LEU A 40 1.89 -2.74 -6.31
C LEU A 40 0.87 -2.71 -5.17
N ASN A 41 -0.25 -2.05 -5.40
CA ASN A 41 -1.38 -2.06 -4.50
C ASN A 41 -2.21 -3.35 -4.56
N VAL A 42 -1.97 -4.34 -5.42
CA VAL A 42 -2.65 -5.64 -5.27
C VAL A 42 -1.94 -6.47 -4.18
N PRO A 43 -2.64 -6.99 -3.14
CA PRO A 43 -4.09 -6.97 -2.91
C PRO A 43 -4.62 -5.80 -2.04
N PHE A 44 -3.76 -4.97 -1.44
CA PHE A 44 -4.16 -4.02 -0.39
C PHE A 44 -4.85 -2.73 -0.87
N GLY A 45 -4.47 -2.14 -2.00
CA GLY A 45 -5.26 -1.15 -2.73
C GLY A 45 -6.16 -1.73 -3.81
N ALA A 46 -6.22 -3.05 -4.03
CA ALA A 46 -7.39 -3.64 -4.71
C ALA A 46 -8.66 -3.48 -3.85
N LEU A 47 -8.55 -3.59 -2.53
CA LEU A 47 -9.62 -3.19 -1.60
C LEU A 47 -9.98 -1.72 -1.75
N PHE A 48 -8.99 -0.83 -1.90
CA PHE A 48 -9.20 0.60 -2.13
C PHE A 48 -9.94 0.87 -3.45
N ILE A 49 -9.50 0.26 -4.55
CA ILE A 49 -10.13 0.41 -5.88
C ILE A 49 -11.54 -0.21 -5.88
N LEU A 50 -11.73 -1.35 -5.21
CA LEU A 50 -13.04 -1.98 -5.08
C LEU A 50 -13.98 -1.15 -4.22
N LEU A 51 -13.51 -0.58 -3.10
CA LEU A 51 -14.27 0.35 -2.28
C LEU A 51 -14.62 1.60 -3.09
N GLU A 52 -13.64 2.25 -3.73
CA GLU A 52 -13.85 3.43 -4.58
C GLU A 52 -14.89 3.14 -5.67
N LYS A 53 -14.78 2.02 -6.38
CA LYS A 53 -15.72 1.63 -7.42
C LYS A 53 -17.12 1.29 -6.87
N TYR A 54 -17.22 0.67 -5.69
CA TYR A 54 -18.49 0.32 -5.06
C TYR A 54 -19.19 1.56 -4.47
N PHE A 55 -18.45 2.46 -3.83
CA PHE A 55 -18.98 3.70 -3.26
C PHE A 55 -19.43 4.71 -4.33
N TRP A 56 -18.65 4.87 -5.40
CA TRP A 56 -18.98 5.80 -6.47
C TRP A 56 -20.17 5.34 -7.33
N ILE A 57 -20.37 4.03 -7.48
CA ILE A 57 -21.42 3.48 -8.35
C ILE A 57 -22.74 3.24 -7.58
N GLU A 58 -22.68 2.74 -6.33
CA GLU A 58 -23.91 2.34 -5.61
C GLU A 58 -24.39 3.34 -4.56
N LEU A 59 -23.50 4.11 -3.94
CA LEU A 59 -23.83 4.90 -2.74
C LEU A 59 -23.90 6.42 -3.01
N GLY A 60 -23.28 6.89 -4.10
CA GLY A 60 -23.27 8.31 -4.46
C GLY A 60 -22.35 9.16 -3.56
N PRO A 61 -22.07 10.41 -3.97
CA PRO A 61 -21.01 11.25 -3.39
C PRO A 61 -21.30 11.79 -1.98
N SER A 62 -22.47 11.50 -1.39
CA SER A 62 -22.89 12.01 -0.08
C SER A 62 -22.39 11.19 1.11
N HIS A 63 -21.61 10.12 0.89
CA HIS A 63 -21.13 9.27 1.97
C HIS A 63 -19.74 9.68 2.45
N TRP A 64 -19.59 9.76 3.79
CA TRP A 64 -18.35 9.89 4.59
C TRP A 64 -17.11 9.08 4.11
N VAL A 65 -17.28 8.07 3.25
CA VAL A 65 -16.18 7.27 2.71
C VAL A 65 -15.52 7.92 1.50
N ASN A 66 -16.17 8.89 0.86
CA ASN A 66 -15.60 9.67 -0.22
C ASN A 66 -14.76 10.86 0.28
N ASP A 67 -14.62 11.03 1.60
CA ASP A 67 -13.76 12.06 2.17
C ASP A 67 -12.28 11.75 1.93
N GLU A 68 -11.51 12.78 1.60
CA GLU A 68 -10.05 12.72 1.41
C GLU A 68 -9.33 12.08 2.61
N ILE A 69 -9.87 12.29 3.82
CA ILE A 69 -9.37 11.71 5.06
C ILE A 69 -9.49 10.18 5.04
N THR A 70 -10.66 9.67 4.67
CA THR A 70 -10.93 8.24 4.60
C THR A 70 -10.06 7.57 3.54
N ASN A 71 -9.90 8.23 2.39
CA ASN A 71 -9.01 7.74 1.34
C ASN A 71 -7.54 7.69 1.78
N THR A 72 -7.08 8.73 2.48
CA THR A 72 -5.71 8.80 3.03
C THR A 72 -5.48 7.73 4.10
N LEU A 73 -6.49 7.46 4.94
CA LEU A 73 -6.44 6.40 5.95
C LEU A 73 -6.31 5.01 5.32
N PHE A 74 -7.14 4.70 4.31
CA PHE A 74 -7.06 3.41 3.62
C PHE A 74 -5.73 3.24 2.87
N TRP A 75 -5.22 4.31 2.25
CA TRP A 75 -3.89 4.31 1.65
C TRP A 75 -2.80 4.02 2.70
N GLY A 76 -2.83 4.71 3.84
CA GLY A 76 -1.88 4.49 4.94
C GLY A 76 -1.91 3.05 5.47
N ILE A 77 -3.11 2.47 5.63
CA ILE A 77 -3.29 1.07 6.03
C ILE A 77 -2.70 0.13 4.98
N SER A 78 -2.93 0.38 3.70
CA SER A 78 -2.36 -0.39 2.59
C SER A 78 -0.83 -0.38 2.63
N VAL A 79 -0.21 0.79 2.81
CA VAL A 79 1.25 0.96 2.92
C VAL A 79 1.81 0.17 4.10
N VAL A 80 1.13 0.20 5.26
CA VAL A 80 1.55 -0.57 6.44
C VAL A 80 1.49 -2.07 6.16
N PHE A 81 0.41 -2.57 5.56
CA PHE A 81 0.30 -4.00 5.22
C PHE A 81 1.33 -4.45 4.19
N GLN A 82 1.59 -3.64 3.16
CA GLN A 82 2.67 -3.89 2.20
C GLN A 82 4.03 -3.96 2.90
N ALA A 83 4.33 -3.03 3.81
CA ALA A 83 5.58 -3.03 4.56
C ALA A 83 5.74 -4.30 5.44
N VAL A 84 4.66 -4.75 6.09
CA VAL A 84 4.66 -6.01 6.87
C VAL A 84 4.99 -7.21 5.98
N LEU A 85 4.37 -7.30 4.80
CA LEU A 85 4.64 -8.39 3.85
C LEU A 85 6.06 -8.35 3.32
N TYR A 86 6.53 -7.20 2.84
CA TYR A 86 7.89 -7.08 2.31
C TYR A 86 8.93 -7.34 3.39
N TYR A 87 8.71 -6.87 4.62
CA TYR A 87 9.56 -7.22 5.75
C TYR A 87 9.63 -8.74 5.96
N TYR A 88 8.49 -9.45 5.89
CA TYR A 88 8.45 -10.90 6.02
C TYR A 88 9.18 -11.62 4.87
N ILE A 89 8.99 -11.17 3.63
CA ILE A 89 9.66 -11.71 2.44
C ILE A 89 11.17 -11.55 2.55
N ILE A 90 11.64 -10.33 2.87
CA ILE A 90 13.06 -10.01 3.04
C ILE A 90 13.67 -10.85 4.17
N PHE A 91 13.00 -10.92 5.32
CA PHE A 91 13.45 -11.72 6.46
C PHE A 91 13.56 -13.21 6.12
N ARG A 92 12.58 -13.76 5.38
CA ARG A 92 12.61 -15.15 4.90
C ARG A 92 13.75 -15.37 3.92
N TYR A 93 13.93 -14.47 2.95
CA TYR A 93 15.00 -14.55 1.95
C TYR A 93 16.39 -14.61 2.58
N PHE A 94 16.69 -13.71 3.51
CA PHE A 94 17.98 -13.72 4.22
C PHE A 94 18.19 -14.98 5.06
N ARG A 95 17.12 -15.54 5.66
CA ARG A 95 17.21 -16.84 6.36
C ARG A 95 17.50 -18.01 5.43
N PHE A 96 16.92 -18.04 4.24
CA PHE A 96 17.16 -19.11 3.27
C PHE A 96 18.58 -19.03 2.72
N LYS A 97 19.11 -17.83 2.50
CA LYS A 97 20.47 -17.62 1.99
C LYS A 97 21.58 -17.94 3.02
N GLN A 98 21.23 -18.02 4.31
CA GLN A 98 22.15 -18.39 5.39
C GLN A 98 22.20 -19.92 5.67
N LYS A 99 21.42 -20.72 4.95
CA LYS A 99 21.52 -22.18 4.94
C LYS A 99 22.23 -22.65 3.68
#